data_AF-A0A7V5HHF0-F1
#
_entry.id   AF-A0A7V5HHF0-F1
#
_cell.length_a   1.000
_cell.length_b   1.000
_cell.length_c   1.000
_cell.angle_alpha   90.00
_cell.angle_beta   90.00
_cell.angle_gamma   90.00
#
_symmetry.space_group_name_H-M   'P 1'
#
loop_
_entity.id
_entity.type
_entity.pdbx_description
1 polymer ?
#
loop_
_entity_poly.entity_id
_entity_poly.type
_entity_poly.pdbx_seq_one_letter_code
_entity_poly.pdbx_strand_id
1 'polypeptide(L)'
;KIATSQLNKFMQQFTAAYPPLSRKKRKIKLRYITQVGILPPSFLVFTPSSLSLAPSYEKFFLHKLAEHFNFKGTPVRLYLKKAPKTRRALSQIGKK
;
A
#
# COMPACT_ATOMS: atom_id res chain seq x y z
N LYS A 1 8.47 10.90 8.24
CA LYS A 1 7.77 9.62 8.53
C LYS A 1 6.28 9.93 8.60
N ILE A 2 5.43 9.22 7.86
CA ILE A 2 3.98 9.44 7.80
C ILE A 2 3.30 8.46 8.77
N ALA A 3 2.25 8.92 9.47
CA ALA A 3 1.47 8.05 10.33
C ALA A 3 0.75 6.96 9.52
N THR A 4 0.79 5.73 10.03
CA THR A 4 0.13 4.58 9.38
C THR A 4 -1.38 4.77 9.26
N SER A 5 -2.00 5.46 10.23
CA SER A 5 -3.42 5.82 10.18
C SER A 5 -3.78 6.69 8.97
N GLN A 6 -2.97 7.72 8.68
CA GLN A 6 -3.16 8.60 7.52
C GLN A 6 -2.99 7.84 6.21
N LEU A 7 -1.95 7.00 6.10
CA LEU A 7 -1.73 6.16 4.92
C LEU A 7 -2.89 5.19 4.68
N ASN A 8 -3.40 4.56 5.75
CA ASN A 8 -4.53 3.64 5.67
C ASN A 8 -5.80 4.35 5.22
N LYS A 9 -6.06 5.57 5.72
CA LYS A 9 -7.22 6.38 5.31
C LYS A 9 -7.15 6.75 3.83
N PHE A 10 -5.99 7.25 3.38
CA PHE A 10 -5.75 7.55 1.97
C PHE A 10 -5.95 6.30 1.09
N MET A 11 -5.36 5.16 1.47
CA MET A 11 -5.47 3.91 0.72
C MET A 11 -6.94 3.47 0.59
N GLN A 12 -7.72 3.53 1.68
CA GLN A 12 -9.13 3.17 1.66
C GLN A 12 -9.93 4.04 0.68
N GLN A 13 -9.77 5.37 0.78
CA GLN A 13 -10.42 6.32 -0.12
C GLN A 13 -10.03 6.07 -1.58
N PHE A 14 -8.74 5.89 -1.84
CA PHE A 14 -8.23 5.61 -3.17
C PHE A 14 -8.79 4.31 -3.75
N THR A 15 -8.78 3.22 -2.98
CA THR A 15 -9.30 1.92 -3.45
C THR A 15 -10.82 1.89 -3.61
N ALA A 16 -11.55 2.77 -2.93
CA ALA A 16 -12.99 2.94 -3.11
C ALA A 16 -13.30 3.63 -4.45
N ALA A 17 -12.52 4.65 -4.81
CA ALA A 17 -12.65 5.33 -6.10
C ALA A 17 -12.11 4.49 -7.27
N TYR A 18 -10.98 3.81 -7.05
CA TYR A 18 -10.27 3.03 -8.07
C TYR A 18 -10.02 1.61 -7.56
N PRO A 19 -10.88 0.64 -7.92
CA PRO A 19 -10.72 -0.72 -7.43
C PRO A 19 -9.40 -1.37 -7.89
N PRO A 20 -8.58 -1.92 -6.98
CA PRO A 20 -7.33 -2.59 -7.33
C PRO A 20 -7.53 -3.84 -8.17
N LEU A 21 -6.90 -3.82 -9.35
CA LEU A 21 -6.85 -4.94 -10.28
C LEU A 21 -5.52 -5.69 -10.13
N SER A 22 -5.60 -7.02 -10.11
CA SER A 22 -4.44 -7.89 -10.25
C SER A 22 -3.95 -7.93 -11.69
N ARG A 23 -2.67 -8.31 -11.88
CA ARG A 23 -2.15 -8.78 -13.17
C ARG A 23 -3.03 -9.86 -13.82
N LYS A 24 -3.71 -10.71 -13.04
CA LYS A 24 -4.66 -11.71 -13.53
C LYS A 24 -6.11 -11.19 -13.69
N LYS A 25 -6.32 -9.87 -13.75
CA LYS A 25 -7.64 -9.19 -13.83
C LYS A 25 -8.62 -9.55 -12.70
N ARG A 26 -8.13 -10.09 -11.58
CA ARG A 26 -8.92 -10.37 -10.38
C ARG A 26 -8.86 -9.19 -9.41
N LYS A 27 -9.97 -8.90 -8.74
CA LYS A 27 -10.02 -7.89 -7.67
C LYS A 27 -9.13 -8.34 -6.50
N ILE A 28 -8.29 -7.43 -5.99
CA ILE A 28 -7.42 -7.68 -4.83
C ILE A 28 -7.93 -6.85 -3.65
N LYS A 29 -7.94 -7.39 -2.44
CA LYS A 29 -8.23 -6.58 -1.24
C LYS A 29 -6.93 -6.08 -0.61
N LEU A 30 -6.73 -4.78 -0.53
CA LEU A 30 -5.63 -4.19 0.25
C LEU A 30 -6.10 -4.06 1.71
N ARG A 31 -5.33 -4.57 2.67
CA ARG A 31 -5.72 -4.55 4.09
C ARG A 31 -5.18 -3.32 4.81
N TYR A 32 -3.87 -3.11 4.73
CA TYR A 32 -3.21 -2.00 5.38
C TYR A 32 -1.90 -1.68 4.67
N ILE A 33 -1.43 -0.46 4.90
CA ILE A 33 -0.20 0.10 4.34
C ILE A 33 0.62 0.73 5.46
N THR A 34 1.94 0.58 5.40
CA THR A 34 2.88 1.22 6.31
C THR A 34 4.08 1.79 5.56
N GLN A 35 4.72 2.82 6.12
CA GLN A 35 6.01 3.30 5.64
C GLN A 35 7.13 2.51 6.30
N VAL A 36 8.01 1.91 5.50
CA VAL A 36 9.16 1.10 5.95
C VAL A 36 10.51 1.77 5.70
N GLY A 37 10.56 2.74 4.78
CA GLY A 37 11.77 3.48 4.45
C GLY A 37 11.50 4.97 4.28
N ILE A 38 12.49 5.81 4.61
CA ILE A 38 12.39 7.28 4.55
C ILE A 38 13.08 7.83 3.30
N LEU A 39 14.30 7.38 2.98
CA LEU A 39 15.09 7.80 1.83
C LEU A 39 15.68 6.56 1.13
N PRO A 40 15.03 6.00 0.10
CA PRO A 40 13.81 6.49 -0.55
C PRO A 40 12.51 6.17 0.23
N PRO A 41 11.45 7.01 0.10
CA PRO A 41 10.13 6.72 0.65
C PRO A 41 9.63 5.37 0.15
N SER A 42 9.58 4.40 1.07
CA SER A 42 9.25 3.02 0.75
C SER A 42 8.04 2.60 1.55
N PHE A 43 7.03 2.08 0.85
CA PHE A 43 5.74 1.69 1.41
C PHE A 43 5.53 0.18 1.27
N LEU A 44 5.02 -0.43 2.33
CA LEU A 44 4.68 -1.84 2.37
C LEU A 44 3.17 -2.00 2.49
N VAL A 45 2.56 -2.63 1.51
CA VAL A 45 1.13 -2.93 1.46
C VAL A 45 0.90 -4.40 1.73
N PHE A 46 -0.02 -4.69 2.62
CA PHE A 46 -0.39 -6.05 2.97
C PHE A 46 -1.70 -6.47 2.33
N THR A 47 -1.66 -7.61 1.65
CA THR A 47 -2.80 -8.23 0.96
C THR A 47 -2.99 -9.67 1.46
N PRO A 48 -4.23 -10.16 1.62
CA PRO A 48 -4.47 -11.56 1.97
C PRO A 48 -4.15 -12.50 0.80
N SER A 49 -4.15 -11.97 -0.42
CA SER A 49 -3.89 -12.71 -1.65
C SER A 49 -2.40 -12.74 -1.98
N SER A 50 -1.94 -13.82 -2.61
CA SER A 50 -0.59 -13.91 -3.18
C SER A 50 -0.47 -13.23 -4.56
N LEU A 51 -1.54 -12.55 -5.01
CA LEU A 51 -1.60 -11.88 -6.29
C LEU A 51 -0.89 -10.53 -6.24
N SER A 52 -0.11 -10.23 -7.27
CA SER A 52 0.48 -8.92 -7.50
C SER A 52 -0.53 -7.97 -8.16
N LEU A 53 -0.38 -6.67 -7.88
CA LEU A 53 -1.09 -5.60 -8.58
C LEU A 53 -0.69 -5.59 -10.06
N ALA A 54 -1.56 -5.09 -10.92
CA ALA A 54 -1.19 -4.77 -12.29
C ALA A 54 -0.14 -3.63 -12.27
N PRO A 55 0.92 -3.69 -13.10
CA PRO A 55 1.98 -2.66 -13.09
C PRO A 55 1.46 -1.24 -13.35
N SER A 56 0.43 -1.09 -14.19
CA SER A 56 -0.22 0.20 -14.44
C SER A 56 -0.92 0.76 -13.19
N TYR A 57 -1.64 -0.10 -12.47
CA TYR A 57 -2.33 0.27 -11.23
C TYR A 57 -1.31 0.65 -10.13
N GLU A 58 -0.23 -0.11 -10.01
CA GLU A 58 0.84 0.17 -9.06
C GLU A 58 1.49 1.54 -9.31
N LYS A 59 1.83 1.86 -10.56
CA LYS A 59 2.35 3.17 -10.96
C LYS A 59 1.36 4.30 -10.66
N PHE A 60 0.09 4.09 -10.98
CA PHE A 60 -0.96 5.07 -10.73
C PHE A 60 -1.15 5.33 -9.23
N PHE A 61 -1.16 4.27 -8.41
CA PHE A 61 -1.21 4.38 -6.95
C PHE A 61 -0.01 5.15 -6.40
N LEU A 62 1.21 4.81 -6.85
CA LEU A 62 2.44 5.50 -6.45
C LEU A 62 2.44 6.97 -6.81
N HIS A 63 1.98 7.32 -8.02
CA HIS A 63 1.85 8.70 -8.45
C HIS A 63 0.90 9.49 -7.55
N LYS A 64 -0.29 8.94 -7.29
CA LYS A 64 -1.31 9.60 -6.45
C LYS A 64 -0.87 9.72 -4.99
N LEU A 65 -0.13 8.73 -4.49
CA LEU A 65 0.48 8.79 -3.16
C LEU A 65 1.57 9.88 -3.12
N ALA A 66 2.43 9.95 -4.13
CA ALA A 66 3.46 10.98 -4.23
C ALA A 66 2.87 12.40 -4.29
N GLU A 67 1.81 12.59 -5.09
CA GLU A 67 1.07 13.86 -5.16
C GLU A 67 0.45 14.24 -3.81
N HIS A 68 -0.24 13.30 -3.16
CA HIS A 68 -0.97 13.57 -1.91
C HIS A 68 -0.05 13.93 -0.74
N PHE A 69 1.13 13.30 -0.64
CA PHE A 69 2.10 13.55 0.41
C PHE A 69 3.27 14.44 -0.04
N ASN A 70 3.15 15.06 -1.22
CA ASN A 70 4.09 16.03 -1.78
C ASN A 70 5.54 15.52 -1.91
N PHE A 71 5.72 14.24 -2.25
CA PHE A 71 7.02 13.65 -2.52
C PHE A 71 7.53 14.09 -3.89
N LYS A 72 8.33 15.15 -3.93
CA LYS A 72 8.96 15.66 -5.16
C LYS A 72 10.44 15.29 -5.19
N GLY A 73 10.93 14.82 -6.34
CA GLY A 73 12.36 14.56 -6.56
C GLY A 73 12.92 13.27 -5.97
N THR A 74 12.11 12.42 -5.33
CA THR A 74 12.56 11.10 -4.83
C THR A 74 11.67 9.99 -5.38
N PRO A 75 12.22 8.88 -5.89
CA PRO A 75 11.42 7.76 -6.35
C PRO A 75 10.69 7.12 -5.17
N VAL A 76 9.37 6.96 -5.30
CA VAL A 76 8.54 6.28 -4.32
C VAL A 76 8.47 4.79 -4.64
N ARG A 77 8.71 3.93 -3.65
CA ARG A 77 8.71 2.47 -3.80
C ARG A 77 7.50 1.85 -3.13
N LEU A 78 6.86 0.90 -3.81
CA LEU A 78 5.77 0.08 -3.25
C LEU A 78 6.23 -1.37 -3.19
N TYR A 79 5.98 -2.02 -2.06
CA TYR A 79 6.18 -3.45 -1.88
C TYR A 79 4.86 -4.10 -1.45
N LEU A 80 4.56 -5.26 -2.03
CA LEU A 80 3.40 -6.06 -1.67
C LEU A 80 3.86 -7.25 -0.83
N LYS A 81 3.22 -7.44 0.33
CA LYS A 81 3.46 -8.60 1.18
C LYS A 81 2.17 -9.32 1.52
N LYS A 82 2.25 -10.64 1.60
CA LYS A 82 1.15 -11.46 2.06
C LYS A 82 0.90 -11.22 3.55
N ALA A 83 -0.32 -10.85 3.90
CA ALA A 83 -0.72 -10.70 5.28
C ALA A 83 -0.70 -12.07 5.99
N PRO A 84 -0.16 -12.17 7.21
CA PRO A 84 -0.24 -13.41 7.98
C PRO A 84 -1.72 -13.76 8.26
N LYS A 85 -2.05 -15.05 8.17
CA LYS A 85 -3.43 -15.54 8.40
C LYS A 85 -3.87 -15.39 9.86
N THR A 86 -2.93 -15.36 10.81
CA THR A 86 -3.21 -15.38 12.25
C THR A 86 -3.60 -13.99 12.79
N ARG A 87 -4.73 -13.91 13.52
CA ARG A 87 -5.22 -12.68 14.16
C ARG A 87 -4.19 -12.03 15.12
N ARG A 88 -3.41 -12.84 15.86
CA ARG A 88 -2.34 -12.37 16.77
C ARG A 88 -1.23 -11.59 16.05
N ALA A 89 -0.86 -12.00 14.84
CA ALA A 89 0.23 -11.39 14.08
C ALA A 89 -0.13 -9.99 13.52
N LEU A 90 -1.42 -9.69 13.33
CA LEU A 90 -1.87 -8.40 12.80
C LEU A 90 -1.85 -7.29 13.86
N SER A 91 -2.03 -7.63 15.14
CA SER A 91 -2.01 -6.68 16.27
C SER A 91 -0.60 -6.14 16.57
N GLN A 92 0.44 -6.95 16.34
CA GLN A 92 1.83 -6.58 16.64
C GLN A 92 2.42 -5.60 15.61
N ILE A 93 1.90 -5.56 14.39
CA ILE A 93 2.48 -4.78 13.29
C ILE A 93 2.10 -3.29 13.39
N GLY A 94 0.97 -2.96 14.03
CA GLY A 94 0.52 -1.58 14.23
C GLY A 94 1.14 -0.86 15.43
N LYS A 95 1.96 -1.53 16.25
CA LYS A 95 2.56 -0.98 17.49
C LYS A 95 4.00 -0.44 17.31
N LYS A 96 4.44 -0.10 16.10
CA LYS A 96 5.77 0.46 15.80
C LYS A 96 5.70 1.79 15.05
#